data_AF-A0ABD2PJG2-F1
#
_entry.id   AF-A0ABD2PJG2-F1
#
_cell.length_a   1.000
_cell.length_b   1.000
_cell.length_c   1.000
_cell.angle_alpha   90.00
_cell.angle_beta   90.00
_cell.angle_gamma   90.00
#
_symmetry.space_group_name_H-M   'P 1'
#
loop_
_entity.id
_entity.type
_entity.pdbx_description
1 polymer ?
#
loop_
_entity_poly.entity_id
_entity_poly.type
_entity_poly.pdbx_seq_one_letter_code
_entity_poly.pdbx_strand_id
1 'polypeptide(L)'
;MGARLPVKVLYHRDRLLITQLQSNNVLQMIREPVEVPRICYVNLPANSTNQLIIQYVSQRRGKQMLHLQGASVSDCCNKIRSRLPYVGNWTLSCKEITTNTPNLIPIDSHAKN
;
A
#
# COMPACT_ATOMS: atom_id res chain seq x y z
N MET A 1 -3.10 20.59 -14.79
CA MET A 1 -2.94 19.21 -14.27
C MET A 1 -2.61 19.32 -12.78
N GLY A 2 -3.49 18.87 -11.89
CA GLY A 2 -3.32 19.07 -10.45
C GLY A 2 -2.21 18.19 -9.88
N ALA A 3 -1.25 18.79 -9.17
CA ALA A 3 -0.22 18.06 -8.45
C ALA A 3 -0.88 17.14 -7.41
N ARG A 4 -0.66 15.82 -7.53
CA ARG A 4 -1.12 14.87 -6.50
C ARG A 4 -0.22 15.02 -5.30
N LEU A 5 -0.76 15.43 -4.14
CA LEU A 5 0.05 15.58 -2.93
C LEU A 5 0.61 14.22 -2.49
N PRO A 6 1.82 14.17 -1.91
CA PRO A 6 2.47 12.95 -1.49
C PRO A 6 1.64 12.19 -0.45
N VAL A 7 1.49 10.89 -0.66
CA VAL A 7 0.86 9.97 0.28
C VAL A 7 1.88 9.43 1.27
N LYS A 8 1.54 9.42 2.56
CA LYS A 8 2.30 8.77 3.63
C LYS A 8 1.59 7.51 4.08
N VAL A 9 2.36 6.44 4.27
CA VAL A 9 1.85 5.17 4.82
C VAL A 9 2.36 5.05 6.25
N LEU A 10 1.44 5.15 7.21
CA LEU A 10 1.75 5.00 8.63
C LEU A 10 1.38 3.61 9.10
N TYR A 11 2.18 3.06 10.01
CA TYR A 11 1.95 1.76 10.63
C TYR A 11 1.48 1.98 12.07
N HIS A 12 0.32 1.44 12.43
CA HIS A 12 -0.19 1.51 13.79
C HIS A 12 -0.97 0.26 14.16
N ARG A 13 -0.58 -0.45 15.23
CA ARG A 13 -1.29 -1.63 15.79
C ARG A 13 -1.81 -2.59 14.69
N ASP A 14 -0.92 -2.95 13.77
CA ASP A 14 -1.17 -3.85 12.63
C ASP A 14 -2.17 -3.34 11.59
N ARG A 15 -2.24 -2.02 11.46
CA ARG A 15 -2.97 -1.33 10.40
C ARG A 15 -2.05 -0.42 9.61
N LEU A 16 -2.25 -0.41 8.30
CA LEU A 16 -1.68 0.58 7.39
C LEU A 16 -2.68 1.73 7.26
N LEU A 17 -2.25 2.92 7.66
CA LEU A 17 -3.01 4.15 7.48
C LEU A 17 -2.46 4.87 6.26
N ILE A 18 -3.31 5.05 5.26
CA ILE A 18 -2.95 5.78 4.03
C ILE A 18 -3.37 7.23 4.24
N THR A 19 -2.40 8.09 4.47
CA THR A 19 -2.61 9.50 4.81
C THR A 19 -1.99 10.43 3.78
N GLN A 20 -2.45 11.67 3.75
CA GLN A 20 -1.94 12.73 2.91
C GLN A 20 -1.79 13.98 3.77
N LEU A 21 -0.70 14.72 3.59
CA LEU A 21 -0.47 15.97 4.32
C LEU A 21 -1.29 17.08 3.66
N GLN A 22 -2.19 17.69 4.42
CA GLN A 22 -2.96 18.84 4.00
C GLN A 22 -2.16 20.14 4.18
N SER A 23 -2.63 21.23 3.56
CA SER A 23 -1.98 22.55 3.59
C SER A 23 -1.81 23.14 5.00
N ASN A 24 -2.60 22.67 5.97
CA ASN A 24 -2.52 23.06 7.39
C ASN A 24 -1.61 22.14 8.24
N ASN A 25 -0.74 21.35 7.61
CA ASN A 25 0.12 20.35 8.26
C ASN A 25 -0.61 19.22 8.98
N VAL A 26 -1.91 19.03 8.73
CA VAL A 26 -2.69 17.91 9.28
C VAL A 26 -2.59 16.70 8.35
N LEU A 27 -2.33 15.52 8.92
CA LEU A 27 -2.41 14.26 8.19
C LEU A 27 -3.86 13.80 8.11
N GLN A 28 -4.42 13.83 6.91
CA GLN A 28 -5.75 13.32 6.66
C GLN A 28 -5.67 11.91 6.10
N MET A 29 -6.50 11.01 6.62
CA MET A 29 -6.63 9.67 6.07
C MET A 29 -7.45 9.73 4.77
N ILE A 30 -6.89 9.19 3.68
CA ILE A 30 -7.51 9.25 2.35
C ILE A 30 -8.16 7.92 1.93
N ARG A 31 -7.94 6.85 2.69
CA ARG A 31 -8.56 5.52 2.51
C ARG A 31 -8.81 4.87 3.86
N GLU A 32 -9.70 3.88 3.89
CA GLU A 32 -9.90 3.06 5.09
C GLU A 32 -8.58 2.37 5.51
N PRO A 33 -8.32 2.20 6.82
CA PRO A 33 -7.17 1.47 7.31
C PRO A 33 -7.10 0.05 6.73
N VAL A 34 -5.93 -0.37 6.29
CA VAL A 34 -5.70 -1.75 5.83
C VAL A 34 -5.18 -2.57 7.01
N GLU A 35 -5.98 -3.52 7.48
CA GLU A 35 -5.53 -4.44 8.53
C GLU A 35 -4.54 -5.44 7.94
N VAL A 36 -3.33 -5.53 8.51
CA VAL A 36 -2.26 -6.42 8.06
C VAL A 36 -2.72 -7.89 7.97
N PRO A 37 -3.50 -8.44 8.93
CA PRO A 37 -4.03 -9.81 8.82
C PRO A 37 -4.97 -10.05 7.63
N ARG A 38 -5.48 -8.99 7.00
CA ARG A 38 -6.39 -9.07 5.84
C ARG A 38 -5.69 -8.91 4.51
N ILE A 39 -4.37 -8.72 4.52
CA ILE A 39 -3.56 -8.63 3.32
C ILE A 39 -3.37 -10.04 2.76
N CYS A 40 -3.78 -10.25 1.52
CA CYS A 40 -3.69 -11.54 0.84
C CYS A 40 -2.48 -11.62 -0.07
N TYR A 41 -1.99 -10.48 -0.57
CA TYR A 41 -0.90 -10.44 -1.54
C TYR A 41 -0.13 -9.13 -1.44
N VAL A 42 1.20 -9.23 -1.53
CA VAL A 42 2.13 -8.10 -1.54
C VAL A 42 3.18 -8.34 -2.60
N ASN A 43 3.30 -7.45 -3.57
CA ASN A 43 4.23 -7.59 -4.68
C ASN A 43 5.05 -6.32 -4.91
N LEU A 44 6.36 -6.54 -5.12
CA LEU A 44 7.29 -5.56 -5.68
C LEU A 44 7.57 -6.02 -7.11
N PRO A 45 6.95 -5.41 -8.15
CA PRO A 45 7.14 -5.85 -9.52
C PRO A 45 8.62 -5.88 -9.88
N ALA A 46 9.10 -6.98 -10.49
CA ALA A 46 10.52 -7.15 -10.83
C ALA A 46 11.06 -6.03 -11.74
N ASN A 47 10.19 -5.45 -12.57
CA ASN A 47 10.54 -4.37 -13.50
C ASN A 47 10.31 -2.97 -12.92
N SER A 48 9.92 -2.86 -11.64
CA SER A 48 9.67 -1.57 -10.98
C SER A 48 10.04 -1.62 -9.50
N THR A 49 11.24 -1.18 -9.18
CA THR A 49 11.78 -1.10 -7.80
C THR A 49 11.04 -0.08 -6.93
N ASN A 50 10.32 0.84 -7.56
CA ASN A 50 9.59 1.91 -6.89
C ASN A 50 8.10 1.64 -6.81
N GLN A 51 7.60 0.44 -7.12
CA GLN A 51 6.18 0.12 -7.00
C GLN A 51 5.92 -1.01 -6.01
N LEU A 52 4.81 -0.89 -5.28
CA LEU A 52 4.31 -1.88 -4.35
C LEU A 52 2.80 -2.04 -4.56
N ILE A 53 2.39 -3.28 -4.79
CA ILE A 53 0.99 -3.66 -4.95
C ILE A 53 0.58 -4.47 -3.73
N ILE A 54 -0.48 -4.05 -3.06
CA ILE A 54 -1.07 -4.73 -1.91
C ILE A 54 -2.51 -5.10 -2.25
N GLN A 55 -2.86 -6.37 -2.17
CA GLN A 55 -4.25 -6.82 -2.23
C GLN A 55 -4.71 -7.26 -0.85
N TYR A 56 -5.92 -6.85 -0.47
CA TYR A 56 -6.48 -7.13 0.83
C TYR A 56 -8.01 -7.23 0.76
N VAL A 57 -8.62 -7.86 1.77
CA VAL A 57 -10.09 -7.95 1.88
C VAL A 57 -10.59 -6.89 2.86
N SER A 58 -11.21 -5.82 2.34
CA SER A 58 -11.94 -4.86 3.16
C SER A 58 -13.22 -5.48 3.73
N GLN A 59 -13.54 -5.15 4.97
CA GLN A 59 -14.81 -5.56 5.61
C GLN A 59 -16.05 -5.07 4.84
N ARG A 60 -15.95 -3.91 4.20
CA ARG A 60 -17.09 -3.23 3.57
C ARG A 60 -17.12 -3.36 2.06
N ARG A 61 -15.96 -3.53 1.42
CA ARG A 61 -15.79 -3.42 -0.04
C ARG A 61 -15.25 -4.70 -0.69
N GLY A 62 -15.12 -5.79 0.07
CA GLY A 62 -14.56 -7.05 -0.43
C GLY A 62 -13.09 -6.91 -0.81
N LYS A 63 -12.65 -7.62 -1.86
CA LYS A 63 -11.27 -7.55 -2.33
C LYS A 63 -10.95 -6.15 -2.84
N GLN A 64 -9.83 -5.59 -2.41
CA GLN A 64 -9.33 -4.27 -2.75
C GLN A 64 -7.87 -4.35 -3.14
N MET A 65 -7.43 -3.39 -3.96
CA MET A 65 -6.04 -3.27 -4.40
C MET A 65 -5.52 -1.86 -4.11
N LEU A 66 -4.31 -1.79 -3.59
CA LEU A 66 -3.59 -0.56 -3.31
C LEU A 66 -2.28 -0.56 -4.10
N HIS A 67 -2.12 0.44 -4.95
CA HIS A 67 -0.90 0.69 -5.71
C HIS A 67 -0.16 1.85 -5.05
N LEU A 68 1.05 1.59 -4.61
CA LEU A 68 1.95 2.54 -3.98
C LEU A 68 3.18 2.69 -4.88
N GLN A 69 3.64 3.91 -5.14
CA GLN A 69 4.81 4.12 -5.97
C GLN A 69 5.78 5.15 -5.39
N GLY A 70 6.95 4.80 -4.89
CA GLY A 70 7.97 5.74 -4.39
C GLY A 70 9.22 5.04 -3.90
N ALA A 71 10.29 5.77 -3.53
CA ALA A 71 11.54 5.12 -3.11
C ALA A 71 11.42 4.32 -1.80
N SER A 72 10.47 4.67 -0.92
CA SER A 72 10.27 3.98 0.35
C SER A 72 9.35 2.75 0.26
N VAL A 73 8.96 2.31 -0.94
CA VAL A 73 8.06 1.14 -1.07
C VAL A 73 8.72 -0.16 -0.63
N SER A 74 10.04 -0.30 -0.80
CA SER A 74 10.79 -1.46 -0.32
C SER A 74 10.76 -1.56 1.21
N ASP A 75 10.97 -0.45 1.90
CA ASP A 75 10.87 -0.37 3.37
C ASP A 75 9.45 -0.67 3.86
N CYS A 76 8.45 -0.15 3.13
CA CYS A 76 7.04 -0.44 3.37
C CYS A 76 6.76 -1.94 3.25
N CYS A 77 7.19 -2.57 2.15
CA CYS A 77 7.04 -4.00 1.92
C CYS A 77 7.70 -4.83 3.05
N ASN A 78 8.91 -4.48 3.46
CA ASN A 78 9.63 -5.16 4.54
C ASN A 78 8.89 -5.06 5.88
N LYS A 79 8.31 -3.90 6.21
CA LYS A 79 7.50 -3.69 7.43
C LYS A 79 6.19 -4.47 7.42
N ILE A 80 5.56 -4.65 6.26
CA ILE A 80 4.38 -5.51 6.13
C ILE A 80 4.79 -6.96 6.33
N ARG A 81 5.81 -7.41 5.60
CA ARG A 81 6.31 -8.79 5.65
C ARG A 81 6.74 -9.23 7.04
N SER A 82 7.38 -8.35 7.83
CA SER A 82 7.81 -8.67 9.19
C SER A 82 6.67 -8.82 10.19
N ARG A 83 5.47 -8.32 9.88
CA ARG A 83 4.29 -8.36 10.74
C ARG A 83 3.21 -9.31 10.25
N LEU A 84 3.38 -9.88 9.05
CA LEU A 84 2.54 -10.98 8.61
C LEU A 84 2.92 -12.22 9.44
N PRO A 85 1.98 -12.85 10.16
CA PRO A 85 2.27 -14.08 10.89
C PRO A 85 2.73 -15.16 9.89
N TYR A 86 4.01 -15.55 9.98
CA TYR A 86 4.67 -16.65 9.25
C TYR A 86 4.04 -17.04 7.90
N VAL A 87 4.49 -16.38 6.83
CA VAL A 87 4.09 -16.69 5.46
C VAL A 87 5.16 -17.56 4.80
N GLY A 88 5.31 -18.80 5.27
CA GLY A 88 5.96 -19.84 4.47
C GLY A 88 5.09 -20.10 3.24
N ASN A 89 5.60 -19.75 2.05
CA ASN A 89 4.99 -20.01 0.74
C ASN A 89 3.49 -19.70 0.63
N TRP A 90 3.12 -18.43 0.47
CA TRP A 90 1.75 -18.07 0.02
C TRP A 90 1.75 -17.68 -1.46
N THR A 91 1.58 -18.68 -2.30
CA THR A 91 0.63 -18.61 -3.41
C THR A 91 -0.76 -18.94 -2.84
N LEU A 92 -1.38 -17.98 -2.13
CA LEU A 92 -2.84 -18.03 -2.05
C LEU A 92 -3.32 -17.83 -3.48
N SER A 93 -3.88 -18.90 -4.07
CA SER A 93 -4.61 -18.88 -5.33
C SER A 93 -5.80 -17.93 -5.20
N CYS A 94 -5.52 -16.63 -5.32
CA CYS A 94 -6.52 -15.65 -5.65
C CYS A 94 -6.88 -15.92 -7.10
N LYS A 95 -7.88 -16.78 -7.30
CA LYS A 95 -8.59 -16.95 -8.58
C LYS A 95 -8.67 -15.57 -9.26
N GLU A 96 -8.02 -15.46 -10.41
CA GLU A 96 -7.96 -14.24 -11.23
C GLU A 96 -9.35 -13.64 -11.34
N ILE A 97 -9.49 -12.39 -10.90
CA ILE A 97 -10.58 -11.54 -11.35
C ILE A 97 -9.90 -10.47 -12.20
N THR A 98 -9.93 -10.69 -13.51
CA THR A 98 -9.70 -9.67 -14.53
C THR A 98 -10.63 -8.51 -14.29
N THR A 99 -10.14 -7.42 -13.72
CA THR A 99 -10.79 -6.11 -13.82
C THR A 99 -9.76 -5.07 -14.20
N ASN A 100 -9.85 -4.67 -15.47
CA ASN A 100 -9.17 -3.53 -16.08
C ASN A 100 -9.44 -2.25 -15.27
N THR A 101 -8.47 -1.73 -14.53
CA THR A 101 -8.39 -0.28 -14.30
C THR A 101 -6.97 0.15 -13.86
N PRO A 102 -6.25 0.95 -14.65
CA PRO A 102 -4.94 1.47 -14.26
C PRO A 102 -5.14 2.78 -13.49
N ASN A 103 -4.88 2.80 -12.19
CA ASN A 103 -4.78 4.05 -11.42
C ASN A 103 -3.63 3.96 -10.41
N LEU A 104 -2.43 4.27 -10.90
CA LEU A 104 -1.20 4.41 -10.10
C LEU A 104 -1.31 5.60 -9.15
N ILE A 105 -0.91 5.45 -7.88
CA ILE A 105 -0.81 6.54 -6.89
C ILE A 105 0.68 6.76 -6.55
N PRO A 106 1.25 7.94 -6.84
CA PRO A 106 2.63 8.27 -6.51
C PRO A 106 2.82 8.56 -5.00
N ILE A 107 4.01 8.22 -4.51
CA ILE A 107 4.61 8.41 -3.18
C ILE A 107 5.95 9.09 -3.41
N ASP A 108 6.15 10.21 -2.73
CA ASP A 108 7.32 11.05 -2.89
C ASP A 108 8.42 10.67 -1.90
N SER A 109 9.66 10.86 -2.33
CA SER A 109 10.87 10.46 -1.60
C SER A 109 11.61 11.72 -1.23
N HIS A 110 11.46 12.20 0.01
CA HIS A 110 12.17 13.40 0.41
C HIS A 110 13.68 13.12 0.49
N ALA A 111 14.40 13.99 -0.21
CA ALA A 111 15.83 14.16 -0.21
C ALA A 111 16.38 14.38 1.21
N LYS A 112 17.62 13.92 1.39
CA LYS A 112 18.45 14.07 2.58
C LYS A 112 18.65 15.56 2.95
N ASN A 113 18.76 15.77 4.27
CA ASN A 113 19.35 16.89 5.04
C ASN A 113 19.81 18.14 4.30
#